data_AF-A0A947A5B3-F1
#
_entry.id   AF-A0A947A5B3-F1
#
_cell.length_a   1.000
_cell.length_b   1.000
_cell.length_c   1.000
_cell.angle_alpha   90.00
_cell.angle_beta   90.00
_cell.angle_gamma   90.00
#
_symmetry.space_group_name_H-M   'P 1'
#
loop_
_entity.id
_entity.type
_entity.pdbx_description
1 polymer ?
#
loop_
_entity_poly.entity_id
_entity_poly.type
_entity_poly.pdbx_seq_one_letter_code
_entity_poly.pdbx_strand_id
1 'polypeptide(L)'
;MLNKTIKFLIENKLVAVLLLVLFVGWGIVHAPFEWETGFLPRNPVAVDAIPDIGENQQIVFTNWEGRSPQDIEDQITYPLTTSLLGIPGV
;
A
#
# COMPACT_ATOMS: atom_id res chain seq x y z
N MET A 1 -32.63 -6.60 11.58
CA MET A 1 -31.51 -7.49 11.19
C MET A 1 -30.43 -7.54 12.26
N LEU A 2 -29.94 -6.38 12.76
CA LEU A 2 -28.95 -6.29 13.85
C LEU A 2 -29.31 -7.11 15.11
N ASN A 3 -30.52 -6.96 15.64
CA ASN A 3 -30.95 -7.68 16.84
C ASN A 3 -30.90 -9.21 16.67
N LYS A 4 -31.11 -9.73 15.46
CA LYS A 4 -31.02 -11.16 15.16
C LYS A 4 -29.58 -11.64 15.22
N THR A 5 -28.64 -10.86 14.68
CA THR A 5 -27.20 -11.16 14.74
C THR A 5 -26.67 -11.10 16.17
N ILE A 6 -27.06 -10.09 16.95
CA ILE A 6 -26.69 -9.98 18.36
C ILE A 6 -27.24 -11.18 19.15
N LYS A 7 -28.51 -11.52 18.96
CA LYS A 7 -29.13 -12.68 19.60
C LYS A 7 -28.39 -13.98 19.25
N PHE A 8 -28.01 -14.17 17.99
CA PHE A 8 -27.22 -15.32 17.56
C PHE A 8 -25.88 -15.44 18.31
N LEU A 9 -25.14 -14.33 18.47
CA LEU A 9 -23.86 -14.33 19.19
C LEU A 9 -24.04 -14.57 20.71
N ILE A 10 -25.13 -14.07 21.30
CA ILE A 10 -25.45 -14.29 22.72
C ILE A 10 -25.85 -15.73 23.00
N GLU A 11 -26.66 -16.33 22.13
CA GLU A 11 -27.11 -17.72 22.25
C GLU A 11 -25.97 -18.71 21.97
N ASN A 12 -25.11 -18.40 20.98
CA ASN A 12 -23.99 -19.24 20.58
C ASN A 12 -22.67 -18.70 21.14
N LYS A 13 -22.57 -18.65 22.48
CA LYS A 13 -21.40 -18.09 23.18
C LYS A 13 -20.08 -18.74 22.76
N LEU A 14 -20.08 -20.05 22.51
CA LEU A 14 -18.89 -20.77 22.04
C LEU A 14 -18.40 -20.22 20.69
N VAL A 15 -19.32 -20.02 19.74
CA VAL A 15 -19.00 -19.47 18.41
C VAL A 15 -18.44 -18.06 18.56
N ALA A 16 -19.06 -17.23 19.42
CA ALA A 16 -18.59 -15.88 19.68
C ALA A 16 -17.16 -15.85 20.25
N VAL A 17 -16.86 -16.73 21.21
CA VAL A 17 -15.52 -16.83 21.80
C VAL A 17 -14.50 -17.36 20.79
N LEU A 18 -14.85 -18.38 19.99
CA LEU A 18 -13.94 -18.90 18.96
C LEU A 18 -13.60 -17.85 17.91
N LEU A 19 -14.61 -17.08 17.45
CA LEU A 19 -14.38 -15.96 16.53
C LEU A 19 -13.47 -14.91 17.16
N LEU A 20 -13.71 -14.56 18.43
CA LEU A 20 -12.86 -13.59 19.14
C LEU A 20 -11.40 -14.07 19.19
N VAL A 21 -11.17 -15.31 19.60
CA VAL A 21 -9.82 -15.91 19.67
C VAL A 21 -9.17 -15.93 18.30
N LEU A 22 -9.93 -16.27 17.25
CA LEU A 22 -9.44 -16.26 15.88
C LEU A 22 -9.00 -14.87 15.44
N PHE A 23 -9.80 -13.83 15.67
CA PHE A 23 -9.44 -12.46 15.29
C PHE A 23 -8.27 -11.91 16.10
N VAL A 24 -8.21 -12.21 17.41
CA VAL A 24 -7.09 -11.80 18.26
C VAL A 24 -5.81 -12.50 17.84
N GLY A 25 -5.85 -13.82 17.63
CA GLY A 25 -4.71 -14.59 17.16
C GLY A 25 -4.23 -14.12 15.78
N TRP A 26 -5.15 -13.86 14.85
CA TRP A 26 -4.83 -13.33 13.54
C TRP A 26 -4.21 -11.92 13.61
N GLY A 27 -4.74 -11.07 14.50
CA GLY A 27 -4.17 -9.75 14.79
C GLY A 27 -2.75 -9.84 15.35
N ILE A 28 -2.48 -10.76 16.27
CA ILE A 28 -1.14 -11.00 16.83
C ILE A 28 -0.13 -11.43 15.76
N VAL A 29 -0.53 -12.30 14.84
CA VAL A 29 0.32 -12.78 13.72
C VAL A 29 0.74 -11.63 12.80
N HIS A 30 -0.13 -10.65 12.56
CA HIS A 30 0.11 -9.52 11.65
C HIS A 30 0.49 -8.20 12.32
N ALA A 31 0.53 -8.16 13.65
CA ALA A 31 0.92 -6.97 14.37
C ALA A 31 2.36 -6.57 13.97
N PRO A 32 2.65 -5.27 13.78
CA PRO A 32 3.96 -4.80 13.35
C PRO A 32 5.03 -4.85 14.46
N PHE A 33 4.67 -5.32 15.66
CA PHE A 33 5.54 -5.36 16.83
C PHE A 33 6.37 -6.64 16.89
N GLU A 34 7.52 -6.58 17.55
CA GLU A 34 8.43 -7.72 17.71
C GLU A 34 8.05 -8.60 18.90
N TRP A 35 6.87 -9.22 18.85
CA TRP A 35 6.41 -10.12 19.90
C TRP A 35 6.99 -11.53 19.73
N GLU A 36 7.44 -12.13 20.84
CA GLU A 36 7.80 -13.54 20.90
C GLU A 36 6.54 -14.40 21.03
N THR A 37 5.93 -14.74 19.89
CA THR A 37 4.65 -15.48 19.84
C THR A 37 4.82 -17.00 19.84
N GLY A 38 6.06 -17.49 19.99
CA GLY A 38 6.39 -18.91 20.13
C GLY A 38 6.03 -19.74 18.89
N PHE A 39 4.91 -20.48 18.98
CA PHE A 39 4.46 -21.41 17.93
C PHE A 39 3.63 -20.74 16.82
N LEU A 40 3.16 -19.51 17.03
CA LEU A 40 2.38 -18.79 16.02
C LEU A 40 3.30 -18.23 14.93
N PRO A 41 2.91 -18.30 13.65
CA PRO A 41 3.66 -17.67 12.56
C PRO A 41 3.70 -16.15 12.76
N ARG A 42 4.78 -15.50 12.30
CA ARG A 42 4.93 -14.04 12.35
C ARG A 42 4.97 -13.49 10.93
N ASN A 43 4.01 -12.63 10.59
CA ASN A 43 3.92 -11.98 9.28
C ASN A 43 3.46 -10.51 9.46
N PRO A 44 4.32 -9.65 10.04
CA PRO A 44 3.96 -8.29 10.41
C PRO A 44 3.65 -7.43 9.18
N VAL A 45 2.67 -6.54 9.32
CA VAL A 45 2.43 -5.50 8.32
C VAL A 45 3.63 -4.54 8.30
N ALA A 46 4.08 -4.16 7.10
CA ALA A 46 5.14 -3.18 6.94
C ALA A 46 4.71 -1.83 7.53
N VAL A 47 5.58 -1.23 8.33
CA VAL A 47 5.36 0.08 8.95
C VAL A 47 6.52 1.00 8.58
N ASP A 48 6.20 2.27 8.40
CA ASP A 48 7.17 3.33 8.16
C ASP A 48 7.04 4.40 9.25
N ALA A 49 8.11 5.15 9.47
CA ALA A 49 8.14 6.22 10.45
C ALA A 49 7.32 7.44 10.00
N ILE A 50 7.15 7.63 8.70
CA ILE A 50 6.46 8.78 8.10
C ILE A 50 5.43 8.25 7.09
N PRO A 51 4.21 8.82 7.02
CA PRO A 51 3.29 8.48 5.96
C PRO A 51 3.86 8.82 4.58
N ASP A 52 3.46 8.09 3.55
CA ASP A 52 3.79 8.46 2.18
C ASP A 52 3.13 9.81 1.82
N ILE A 53 3.98 10.81 1.62
CA ILE A 53 3.61 12.17 1.22
C ILE A 53 4.20 12.54 -0.15
N GLY A 54 4.88 11.59 -0.81
CA GLY A 54 5.50 11.82 -2.10
C GLY A 54 4.45 12.15 -3.15
N GLU A 55 4.77 13.08 -4.05
CA GLU A 55 3.99 13.25 -5.26
C GLU A 55 4.16 12.00 -6.14
N ASN A 56 3.10 11.61 -6.86
CA ASN A 56 3.17 10.51 -7.81
C ASN A 56 3.95 10.95 -9.05
N GLN A 57 5.28 11.00 -8.94
CA GLN A 57 6.18 11.50 -9.95
C GLN A 57 6.66 10.38 -10.88
N GLN A 58 6.51 10.57 -12.19
CA GLN A 58 7.10 9.70 -13.20
C GLN A 58 8.33 10.37 -13.82
N ILE A 59 9.47 9.68 -13.75
CA ILE A 59 10.72 10.15 -14.37
C ILE A 59 10.90 9.41 -15.69
N VAL A 60 11.13 10.17 -16.77
CA VAL A 60 11.48 9.65 -18.10
C VAL A 60 12.90 10.10 -18.42
N PHE A 61 13.79 9.13 -18.66
CA PHE A 61 15.20 9.38 -18.93
C PHE A 61 15.60 8.75 -20.25
N THR A 62 16.23 9.54 -21.12
CA THR A 62 16.69 9.11 -22.44
C THR A 62 18.09 9.64 -22.69
N ASN A 63 19.02 8.75 -23.04
CA ASN A 63 20.38 9.13 -23.41
C ASN A 63 20.49 9.46 -24.90
N TRP A 64 21.17 10.56 -25.23
CA TRP A 64 21.57 10.86 -26.60
C TRP A 64 22.96 11.48 -26.67
N GLU A 65 23.94 10.63 -26.93
CA GLU A 65 25.35 11.03 -26.93
C GLU A 65 25.74 11.81 -28.19
N GLY A 66 26.71 12.72 -28.03
CA GLY A 66 27.29 13.47 -29.14
C GLY A 66 26.39 14.56 -29.74
N ARG A 67 25.27 14.90 -29.08
CA ARG A 67 24.39 16.00 -29.47
C ARG A 67 24.56 17.21 -28.58
N SER A 68 24.30 18.38 -29.15
CA SER A 68 24.30 19.61 -28.37
C SER A 68 23.09 19.64 -27.44
N PRO A 69 23.16 20.36 -26.30
CA PRO A 69 22.00 20.53 -25.42
C PRO A 69 20.77 21.10 -26.14
N GLN A 70 20.98 21.97 -27.12
CA GLN A 70 19.90 22.54 -27.92
C GLN A 70 19.21 21.47 -28.78
N ASP A 71 19.98 20.58 -29.43
CA ASP A 71 19.42 19.48 -30.20
C ASP A 71 18.60 18.53 -29.32
N ILE A 72 19.08 18.26 -28.10
CA ILE A 72 18.38 17.42 -27.13
C ILE A 72 17.06 18.09 -26.71
N GLU A 73 17.07 19.38 -26.43
CA GLU A 73 15.86 20.12 -26.07
C GLU A 73 14.82 20.11 -27.21
N ASP A 74 15.24 20.50 -28.41
CA ASP A 74 14.33 20.69 -29.55
C ASP A 74 13.74 19.38 -30.08
N GLN A 75 14.51 18.28 -30.01
CA GLN A 75 14.13 17.01 -30.62
C GLN A 75 13.66 15.95 -29.62
N ILE A 76 14.04 16.07 -28.33
CA ILE A 76 13.68 15.08 -27.30
C ILE A 76 12.84 15.73 -26.21
N THR A 77 13.40 16.66 -25.42
CA THR A 77 12.75 17.17 -24.20
C THR A 77 11.45 17.90 -24.52
N TYR A 78 11.46 18.85 -25.45
CA TYR A 78 10.29 19.67 -25.75
C TYR A 78 9.13 18.86 -26.38
N PRO A 79 9.36 18.01 -27.39
CA PRO A 79 8.31 17.13 -27.91
C PRO A 79 7.74 16.18 -26.86
N LEU A 80 8.58 15.63 -25.98
CA LEU A 80 8.13 14.72 -24.92
C LEU A 80 7.29 15.46 -23.87
N THR A 81 7.79 16.58 -23.34
CA THR A 81 7.08 17.36 -22.31
C THR A 81 5.74 17.89 -22.81
N THR A 82 5.68 18.43 -24.02
CA THR A 82 4.43 18.92 -24.61
C THR A 82 3.42 17.80 -24.87
N SER A 83 3.89 16.62 -25.29
CA SER A 83 3.03 15.44 -25.47
C SER A 83 2.48 14.94 -24.13
N LEU A 84 3.30 14.95 -23.07
CA LEU A 84 2.92 14.49 -21.74
C LEU A 84 1.92 15.43 -21.06
N LEU A 85 1.97 16.74 -21.31
CA LEU A 85 0.96 17.70 -20.82
C LEU A 85 -0.46 17.42 -21.34
N GLY A 86 -0.59 16.71 -22.46
CA GLY A 86 -1.89 16.34 -23.02
C GLY A 86 -2.53 15.11 -22.37
N ILE A 87 -1.84 14.43 -21.45
CA ILE A 87 -2.30 13.18 -20.85
C ILE A 87 -3.16 13.49 -19.62
N PRO A 88 -4.41 13.00 -19.54
CA PRO A 88 -5.24 13.20 -18.36
C PRO A 88 -4.61 12.62 -17.10
N GLY A 89 -4.52 13.43 -16.04
CA GLY A 89 -4.01 13.01 -14.74
C GLY A 89 -2.49 13.07 -14.59
N VAL A 90 -1.80 13.77 -15.52
CA VAL A 90 -0.38 14.11 -15.47
C VAL A 90 -0.22 15.62 -15.43
#